data_AF-A0A7W1MCE0-F1
#
_entry.id   AF-A0A7W1MCE0-F1
#
_cell.length_a   1.000
_cell.length_b   1.000
_cell.length_c   1.000
_cell.angle_alpha   90.00
_cell.angle_beta   90.00
_cell.angle_gamma   90.00
#
_symmetry.space_group_name_H-M   'P 1'
#
loop_
_entity.id
_entity.type
_entity.pdbx_description
1 polymer ?
#
loop_
_entity_poly.entity_id
_entity_poly.type
_entity_poly.pdbx_seq_one_letter_code
_entity_poly.pdbx_strand_id
1 'polypeptide(L)'
;MTETVLDAEKRLSLSLLWTLQCDAYRQFGIGAWSKKGVPSYITSNSFIAKCYAHVVLGYFRDGFDQKVFDFNHPVYLFDLGAGTGRFAYLFLKELFRLIGEGPLTQIKLCYVMTDIAEDNIDFWQNHSYLKPYFEQGLLDCAKFHHSQSQPIHLLGKNKSLNPDNVVNPIVVIANYFFDTIPQDLFRVHNGMLEEGRITLLTRNDALSAPLDPDIINHLKFKYSYHPITAPTNYYEDEDENAILEMYRTEFNDITFLFPTGAFQVLRTFRNLSHSRMLFLAGDQGVYTTEQVKHWGNPIVALHGSFSIAVSYHAISALINRYGKALISTFSDPAFVVMGGILIQDGKGGFRETELAFQEHIDSFEPTEYWRFVSIAEKEWKAPPLSYLLLLIKLGNWDVMSLHAFFALIRASIPNATESEKKRLAETIHRAWENYYPVAPEEESFIKNLGTLLIEMGYFDQAAIYFHRATQIPAITKKIVKS
;
A
#
# COMPACT_ATOMS: atom_id res chain seq x y z
N MET A 1 -15.07 32.50 17.89
CA MET A 1 -15.89 31.30 17.68
C MET A 1 -15.44 30.24 18.67
N THR A 2 -16.38 29.65 19.40
CA THR A 2 -16.14 28.60 20.41
C THR A 2 -15.84 27.26 19.73
N GLU A 3 -14.84 26.53 20.21
CA GLU A 3 -14.55 25.17 19.73
C GLU A 3 -15.49 24.18 20.42
N THR A 4 -16.09 23.28 19.64
CA THR A 4 -16.96 22.20 20.14
C THR A 4 -16.13 20.93 20.32
N VAL A 5 -16.30 20.27 21.45
CA VAL A 5 -15.65 18.98 21.76
C VAL A 5 -16.51 17.85 21.18
N LEU A 6 -15.92 17.03 20.32
CA LEU A 6 -16.58 15.85 19.73
C LEU A 6 -16.31 14.57 20.52
N ASP A 7 -15.08 14.43 21.00
CA ASP A 7 -14.60 13.26 21.74
C ASP A 7 -13.45 13.71 22.64
N ALA A 8 -13.52 13.48 23.95
CA ALA A 8 -12.58 14.04 24.92
C ALA A 8 -11.79 12.97 25.66
N GLU A 9 -10.49 13.21 25.80
CA GLU A 9 -9.58 12.45 26.65
C GLU A 9 -9.69 10.94 26.41
N LYS A 10 -9.72 10.51 25.14
CA LYS A 10 -9.74 9.09 24.78
C LYS A 10 -8.34 8.57 24.53
N ARG A 11 -8.09 7.33 24.94
CA ARG A 11 -7.00 6.53 24.38
C ARG A 11 -7.13 6.54 22.85
N LEU A 12 -6.03 6.81 22.15
CA LEU A 12 -6.08 7.13 20.72
C LEU A 12 -6.78 6.03 19.92
N SER A 13 -6.48 4.75 20.15
CA SER A 13 -7.12 3.61 19.47
C SER A 13 -8.64 3.50 19.67
N LEU A 14 -9.19 4.13 20.71
CA LEU A 14 -10.61 4.13 21.05
C LEU A 14 -11.32 5.43 20.66
N SER A 15 -10.61 6.36 20.02
CA SER A 15 -11.18 7.65 19.63
C SER A 15 -12.19 7.50 18.49
N LEU A 16 -13.21 8.37 18.51
CA LEU A 16 -14.17 8.56 17.42
C LEU A 16 -13.50 8.80 16.06
N LEU A 17 -12.25 9.26 16.06
CA LEU A 17 -11.42 9.47 14.88
C LEU A 17 -11.41 8.24 13.95
N TRP A 18 -11.24 7.02 14.48
CA TRP A 18 -11.18 5.80 13.67
C TRP A 18 -12.53 5.38 13.08
N THR A 19 -13.63 5.68 13.77
CA THR A 19 -14.98 5.49 13.22
C THR A 19 -15.21 6.43 12.06
N LEU A 20 -14.86 7.72 12.21
CA LEU A 20 -14.96 8.70 11.12
C LEU A 20 -14.13 8.29 9.90
N GLN A 21 -12.94 7.71 10.11
CA GLN A 21 -12.11 7.16 9.04
C GLN A 21 -12.81 6.04 8.26
N CYS A 22 -13.37 5.06 8.99
CA CYS A 22 -14.07 3.94 8.38
C CYS A 22 -15.29 4.41 7.59
N ASP A 23 -16.03 5.36 8.13
CA ASP A 23 -17.22 5.93 7.48
C ASP A 23 -16.82 6.74 6.24
N ALA A 24 -15.72 7.51 6.30
CA ALA A 24 -15.18 8.22 5.14
C ALA A 24 -14.85 7.26 3.98
N TYR A 25 -14.12 6.17 4.23
CA TYR A 25 -13.79 5.22 3.17
C TYR A 25 -15.01 4.49 2.61
N ARG A 26 -15.95 4.08 3.47
CA ARG A 26 -17.21 3.45 3.03
C ARG A 26 -18.06 4.38 2.18
N GLN A 27 -18.10 5.66 2.52
CA GLN A 27 -18.89 6.65 1.79
C GLN A 27 -18.21 7.10 0.49
N PHE A 28 -16.88 7.23 0.48
CA PHE A 28 -16.17 7.73 -0.70
C PHE A 28 -15.95 6.64 -1.75
N GLY A 29 -15.77 5.38 -1.33
CA GLY A 29 -15.47 4.25 -2.22
C GLY A 29 -14.35 4.59 -3.20
N ILE A 30 -14.53 4.23 -4.48
CA ILE A 30 -13.58 4.56 -5.56
C ILE A 30 -13.41 6.09 -5.75
N GLY A 31 -14.41 6.88 -5.34
CA GLY A 31 -14.35 8.34 -5.33
C GLY A 31 -13.25 8.91 -4.43
N ALA A 32 -12.74 8.14 -3.45
CA ALA A 32 -11.66 8.57 -2.57
C ALA A 32 -10.41 8.99 -3.36
N TRP A 33 -10.02 8.21 -4.38
CA TRP A 33 -8.82 8.43 -5.17
C TRP A 33 -9.02 9.34 -6.38
N SER A 34 -10.24 9.40 -6.93
CA SER A 34 -10.53 10.23 -8.11
C SER A 34 -11.03 11.64 -7.77
N LYS A 35 -11.70 11.82 -6.64
CA LYS A 35 -12.40 13.08 -6.29
C LYS A 35 -12.00 13.69 -4.95
N LYS A 36 -11.58 12.87 -3.98
CA LYS A 36 -11.27 13.34 -2.62
C LYS A 36 -9.77 13.55 -2.38
N GLY A 37 -8.92 13.17 -3.32
CA GLY A 37 -7.50 13.50 -3.31
C GLY A 37 -6.64 12.61 -2.40
N VAL A 38 -7.10 11.40 -2.06
CA VAL A 38 -6.31 10.43 -1.30
C VAL A 38 -5.04 10.07 -2.10
N PRO A 39 -3.83 10.36 -1.58
CA PRO A 39 -2.58 10.01 -2.25
C PRO A 39 -2.47 8.49 -2.43
N SER A 40 -2.03 8.04 -3.60
CA SER A 40 -1.86 6.61 -3.89
C SER A 40 -0.71 6.30 -4.84
N TYR A 41 -0.05 7.31 -5.40
CA TYR A 41 0.91 7.08 -6.49
C TYR A 41 2.11 6.25 -6.05
N ILE A 42 2.74 6.57 -4.92
CA ILE A 42 3.96 5.87 -4.46
C ILE A 42 3.71 4.37 -4.21
N THR A 43 2.47 3.99 -3.86
CA THR A 43 2.03 2.61 -3.60
C THR A 43 1.38 1.93 -4.81
N SER A 44 1.02 2.67 -5.85
CA SER A 44 0.23 2.16 -7.00
C SER A 44 0.88 2.44 -8.35
N ASN A 45 2.19 2.20 -8.46
CA ASN A 45 2.97 2.35 -9.70
C ASN A 45 3.70 1.06 -10.10
N SER A 46 4.21 1.03 -11.33
CA SER A 46 4.84 -0.17 -11.92
C SER A 46 6.19 -0.53 -11.28
N PHE A 47 6.84 0.43 -10.63
CA PHE A 47 8.12 0.22 -9.95
C PHE A 47 7.91 -0.58 -8.66
N ILE A 48 7.08 -0.09 -7.73
CA ILE A 48 6.83 -0.80 -6.46
C ILE A 48 6.19 -2.18 -6.66
N ALA A 49 5.27 -2.31 -7.62
CA ALA A 49 4.67 -3.60 -7.98
C ALA A 49 5.73 -4.62 -8.41
N LYS A 50 6.73 -4.18 -9.20
CA LYS A 50 7.86 -5.01 -9.58
C LYS A 50 8.73 -5.38 -8.39
N CYS A 51 9.07 -4.42 -7.54
CA CYS A 51 9.87 -4.69 -6.34
C CYS A 51 9.22 -5.78 -5.48
N TYR A 52 7.92 -5.66 -5.21
CA TYR A 52 7.19 -6.63 -4.40
C TYR A 52 7.09 -8.00 -5.09
N ALA A 53 6.84 -8.03 -6.41
CA ALA A 53 6.76 -9.29 -7.16
C ALA A 53 8.08 -10.07 -7.12
N HIS A 54 9.22 -9.37 -7.16
CA HIS A 54 10.53 -10.00 -7.01
C HIS A 54 10.78 -10.56 -5.60
N VAL A 55 10.38 -9.85 -4.54
CA VAL A 55 10.49 -10.37 -3.17
C VAL A 55 9.61 -11.60 -2.96
N VAL A 56 8.37 -11.56 -3.46
CA VAL A 56 7.45 -12.71 -3.42
C VAL A 56 7.99 -13.89 -4.22
N LEU A 57 8.63 -13.65 -5.37
CA LEU A 57 9.30 -14.70 -6.12
C LEU A 57 10.44 -15.33 -5.31
N GLY A 58 11.24 -14.52 -4.60
CA GLY A 58 12.27 -15.01 -3.69
C GLY A 58 11.69 -15.93 -2.61
N TYR A 59 10.57 -15.52 -2.01
CA TYR A 59 9.85 -16.33 -1.02
C TYR A 59 9.32 -17.64 -1.59
N PHE A 60 8.82 -17.64 -2.83
CA PHE A 60 8.41 -18.86 -3.50
C PHE A 60 9.59 -19.78 -3.85
N ARG A 61 10.77 -19.23 -4.19
CA ARG A 61 11.97 -20.03 -4.42
C ARG A 61 12.46 -20.69 -3.13
N ASP A 62 12.53 -19.92 -2.04
CA ASP A 62 12.90 -20.44 -0.73
C ASP A 62 11.93 -21.55 -0.27
N GLY A 63 10.62 -21.31 -0.39
CA GLY A 63 9.60 -22.29 -0.03
C GLY A 63 9.61 -23.54 -0.92
N PHE A 64 9.90 -23.39 -2.21
CA PHE A 64 9.99 -24.52 -3.13
C PHE A 64 11.20 -25.40 -2.82
N ASP A 65 12.37 -24.80 -2.56
CA ASP A 65 13.59 -25.53 -2.15
C ASP A 65 13.39 -26.28 -0.83
N GLN A 66 12.72 -25.63 0.13
CA GLN A 66 12.38 -26.20 1.43
C GLN A 66 11.20 -27.19 1.38
N LYS A 67 10.55 -27.36 0.23
CA LYS A 67 9.39 -28.25 0.04
C LYS A 67 8.22 -27.98 1.00
N VAL A 68 7.96 -26.71 1.29
CA VAL A 68 6.87 -26.31 2.21
C VAL A 68 5.50 -26.22 1.53
N PHE A 69 5.45 -26.26 0.20
CA PHE A 69 4.21 -26.15 -0.57
C PHE A 69 3.55 -27.50 -0.81
N ASP A 70 2.26 -27.57 -0.51
CA ASP A 70 1.33 -28.58 -1.00
C ASP A 70 0.65 -28.08 -2.28
N PHE A 71 0.98 -28.69 -3.42
CA PHE A 71 0.45 -28.32 -4.73
C PHE A 71 -1.04 -28.64 -4.94
N ASN A 72 -1.68 -29.36 -4.01
CA ASN A 72 -3.13 -29.54 -4.02
C ASN A 72 -3.87 -28.31 -3.51
N HIS A 73 -3.21 -27.48 -2.71
CA HIS A 73 -3.79 -26.31 -2.08
C HIS A 73 -3.21 -25.00 -2.68
N PRO A 74 -3.98 -23.90 -2.68
CA PRO A 74 -3.46 -22.62 -3.12
C PRO A 74 -2.56 -21.97 -2.08
N VAL A 75 -1.59 -21.18 -2.54
CA VAL A 75 -0.94 -20.12 -1.78
C VAL A 75 -1.81 -18.87 -1.90
N TYR A 76 -2.24 -18.32 -0.77
CA TYR A 76 -3.04 -17.10 -0.72
C TYR A 76 -2.14 -15.87 -0.59
N LEU A 77 -2.38 -14.85 -1.42
CA LEU A 77 -1.71 -13.55 -1.35
C LEU A 77 -2.77 -12.49 -1.03
N PHE A 78 -2.78 -11.95 0.17
CA PHE A 78 -3.75 -10.97 0.62
C PHE A 78 -3.24 -9.55 0.36
N ASP A 79 -4.07 -8.73 -0.30
CA ASP A 79 -3.84 -7.30 -0.51
C ASP A 79 -4.81 -6.52 0.38
N LEU A 80 -4.28 -5.96 1.46
CA LEU A 80 -5.05 -5.28 2.50
C LEU A 80 -5.30 -3.83 2.12
N GLY A 81 -6.58 -3.48 1.95
CA GLY A 81 -6.95 -2.14 1.49
C GLY A 81 -6.52 -1.89 0.04
N ALA A 82 -6.88 -2.80 -0.87
CA ALA A 82 -6.39 -2.78 -2.26
C ALA A 82 -6.84 -1.56 -3.08
N GLY A 83 -7.74 -0.73 -2.53
CA GLY A 83 -8.17 0.55 -3.07
C GLY A 83 -8.71 0.44 -4.50
N THR A 84 -8.05 1.08 -5.46
CA THR A 84 -8.51 1.06 -6.86
C THR A 84 -8.23 -0.27 -7.58
N GLY A 85 -7.38 -1.13 -7.00
CA GLY A 85 -6.89 -2.36 -7.65
C GLY A 85 -5.78 -2.15 -8.68
N ARG A 86 -5.31 -0.91 -8.88
CA ARG A 86 -4.19 -0.62 -9.79
C ARG A 86 -2.92 -1.36 -9.39
N PHE A 87 -2.55 -1.33 -8.10
CA PHE A 87 -1.41 -2.08 -7.60
C PHE A 87 -1.57 -3.59 -7.86
N ALA A 88 -2.71 -4.17 -7.48
CA ALA A 88 -3.00 -5.58 -7.69
C ALA A 88 -2.83 -6.02 -9.16
N TYR A 89 -3.36 -5.24 -10.10
CA TYR A 89 -3.20 -5.51 -11.54
C TYR A 89 -1.73 -5.50 -11.98
N LEU A 90 -0.97 -4.46 -11.59
CA LEU A 90 0.45 -4.32 -11.93
C LEU A 90 1.29 -5.44 -11.31
N PHE A 91 1.02 -5.76 -10.04
CA PHE A 91 1.70 -6.82 -9.30
C PHE A 91 1.42 -8.19 -9.91
N LEU A 92 0.15 -8.53 -10.19
CA LEU A 92 -0.21 -9.81 -10.80
C LEU A 92 0.46 -9.98 -12.16
N LYS A 93 0.39 -8.94 -13.01
CA LYS A 93 1.03 -8.97 -14.33
C LYS A 93 2.52 -9.27 -14.21
N GLU A 94 3.22 -8.61 -13.31
CA GLU A 94 4.66 -8.78 -13.12
C GLU A 94 5.00 -10.13 -12.45
N LEU A 95 4.26 -10.55 -11.43
CA LEU A 95 4.48 -11.83 -10.75
C LEU A 95 4.30 -13.00 -11.72
N PHE A 96 3.24 -13.03 -12.53
CA PHE A 96 3.05 -14.10 -13.52
C PHE A 96 4.11 -14.06 -14.63
N ARG A 97 4.56 -12.87 -15.04
CA ARG A 97 5.69 -12.73 -15.97
C ARG A 97 6.98 -13.34 -15.38
N LEU A 98 7.22 -13.15 -14.08
CA LEU A 98 8.39 -13.65 -13.36
C LEU A 98 8.33 -15.16 -13.09
N ILE A 99 7.15 -15.68 -12.73
CA ILE A 99 6.94 -17.12 -12.56
C ILE A 99 7.14 -17.84 -13.91
N GLY A 100 6.62 -17.25 -14.99
CA GLY A 100 6.89 -17.66 -16.37
C GLY A 100 6.71 -19.16 -16.58
N GLU A 101 7.69 -19.79 -17.21
CA GLU A 101 7.80 -21.24 -17.35
C GLU A 101 8.78 -21.79 -16.31
N GLY A 102 8.46 -22.94 -15.71
CA GLY A 102 9.37 -23.63 -14.79
C GLY A 102 8.68 -24.29 -13.60
N PRO A 103 9.46 -24.79 -12.62
CA PRO A 103 8.92 -25.59 -11.52
C PRO A 103 7.89 -24.86 -10.64
N LEU A 104 8.01 -23.54 -10.50
CA LEU A 104 7.11 -22.71 -9.69
C LEU A 104 5.69 -22.61 -10.27
N THR A 105 5.48 -22.96 -11.55
CA THR A 105 4.14 -23.01 -12.17
C THR A 105 3.22 -24.06 -11.53
N GLN A 106 3.77 -24.99 -10.76
CA GLN A 106 3.01 -25.97 -9.97
C GLN A 106 2.33 -25.36 -8.75
N ILE A 107 2.80 -24.18 -8.28
CA ILE A 107 2.20 -23.49 -7.15
C ILE A 107 0.88 -22.86 -7.62
N LYS A 108 -0.23 -23.34 -7.07
CA LYS A 108 -1.54 -22.73 -7.29
C LYS A 108 -1.60 -21.42 -6.51
N LEU A 109 -1.87 -20.30 -7.19
CA LEU A 109 -1.97 -18.99 -6.55
C LEU A 109 -3.42 -18.54 -6.47
N CYS A 110 -3.75 -17.83 -5.39
CA CYS A 110 -4.99 -17.07 -5.26
C CYS A 110 -4.66 -15.72 -4.63
N TYR A 111 -4.65 -14.67 -5.44
CA TYR A 111 -4.58 -13.30 -4.96
C TYR A 111 -5.95 -12.90 -4.41
N VAL A 112 -5.98 -12.25 -3.26
CA VAL A 112 -7.19 -11.88 -2.54
C VAL A 112 -7.14 -10.38 -2.27
N MET A 113 -7.88 -9.61 -3.06
CA MET A 113 -8.04 -8.18 -2.83
C MET A 113 -9.04 -7.95 -1.71
N THR A 114 -8.70 -7.10 -0.74
CA THR A 114 -9.58 -6.84 0.39
C THR A 114 -9.81 -5.35 0.63
N ASP A 115 -11.02 -5.02 1.06
CA ASP A 115 -11.42 -3.66 1.46
C ASP A 115 -12.57 -3.72 2.47
N ILE A 116 -12.87 -2.57 3.09
CA ILE A 116 -14.06 -2.36 3.91
C ILE A 116 -15.23 -1.78 3.09
N ALA A 117 -14.94 -1.13 1.95
CA ALA A 117 -15.92 -0.50 1.07
C ALA A 117 -16.43 -1.49 0.00
N GLU A 118 -17.75 -1.70 -0.03
CA GLU A 118 -18.40 -2.60 -0.98
C GLU A 118 -18.29 -2.08 -2.42
N ASP A 119 -18.38 -0.76 -2.63
CA ASP A 119 -18.17 -0.11 -3.92
C ASP A 119 -16.81 -0.44 -4.55
N ASN A 120 -15.76 -0.63 -3.74
CA ASN A 120 -14.44 -1.02 -4.26
C ASN A 120 -14.45 -2.47 -4.75
N ILE A 121 -15.10 -3.36 -3.99
CA ILE A 121 -15.27 -4.77 -4.35
C ILE A 121 -16.07 -4.90 -5.66
N ASP A 122 -17.19 -4.20 -5.75
CA ASP A 122 -18.04 -4.17 -6.94
C ASP A 122 -17.27 -3.59 -8.14
N PHE A 123 -16.49 -2.53 -7.93
CA PHE A 123 -15.63 -1.97 -8.95
C PHE A 123 -14.66 -3.02 -9.50
N TRP A 124 -13.94 -3.77 -8.65
CA TRP A 124 -12.96 -4.76 -9.10
C TRP A 124 -13.60 -5.92 -9.86
N GLN A 125 -14.71 -6.46 -9.34
CA GLN A 125 -15.42 -7.59 -9.96
C GLN A 125 -15.94 -7.25 -11.36
N ASN A 126 -16.30 -5.98 -11.59
CA ASN A 126 -16.75 -5.48 -12.88
C ASN A 126 -15.62 -4.91 -13.74
N HIS A 127 -14.39 -4.83 -13.22
CA HIS A 127 -13.27 -4.21 -13.92
C HIS A 127 -12.73 -5.12 -15.04
N SER A 128 -12.81 -4.64 -16.28
CA SER A 128 -12.42 -5.43 -17.47
C SER A 128 -10.97 -5.94 -17.48
N TYR A 129 -10.04 -5.24 -16.84
CA TYR A 129 -8.63 -5.67 -16.74
C TYR A 129 -8.39 -6.70 -15.63
N LEU A 130 -9.29 -6.79 -14.64
CA LEU A 130 -9.21 -7.79 -13.56
C LEU A 130 -10.02 -9.04 -13.88
N LYS A 131 -11.08 -8.91 -14.68
CA LYS A 131 -11.98 -10.00 -15.07
C LYS A 131 -11.25 -11.27 -15.54
N PRO A 132 -10.20 -11.22 -16.39
CA PRO A 132 -9.48 -12.43 -16.79
C PRO A 132 -8.86 -13.20 -15.61
N TYR A 133 -8.42 -12.51 -14.55
CA TYR A 133 -7.85 -13.15 -13.36
C TYR A 133 -8.92 -13.79 -12.47
N PHE A 134 -10.11 -13.17 -12.36
CA PHE A 134 -11.27 -13.78 -11.70
C PHE A 134 -11.73 -15.05 -12.43
N GLU A 135 -11.87 -14.99 -13.76
CA GLU A 135 -12.33 -16.13 -14.58
C GLU A 135 -11.36 -17.31 -14.54
N GLN A 136 -10.05 -17.05 -14.43
CA GLN A 136 -9.02 -18.08 -14.26
C GLN A 136 -8.92 -18.59 -12.80
N GLY A 137 -9.67 -17.99 -11.86
CA GLY A 137 -9.62 -18.33 -10.44
C GLY A 137 -8.33 -17.92 -9.73
N LEU A 138 -7.52 -17.05 -10.35
CA LEU A 138 -6.25 -16.52 -9.84
C LEU A 138 -6.46 -15.33 -8.90
N LEU A 139 -7.60 -14.64 -9.03
CA LEU A 139 -7.99 -13.50 -8.22
C LEU A 139 -9.36 -13.76 -7.54
N ASP A 140 -9.48 -13.36 -6.29
CA ASP A 140 -10.70 -13.35 -5.49
C ASP A 140 -10.78 -12.06 -4.65
N CYS A 141 -11.92 -11.81 -4.00
CA CYS A 141 -12.13 -10.66 -3.13
C CYS A 141 -12.66 -11.09 -1.76
N ALA A 142 -12.36 -10.31 -0.73
CA ALA A 142 -12.98 -10.46 0.58
C ALA A 142 -13.21 -9.10 1.24
N LYS A 143 -14.30 -8.97 2.01
CA LYS A 143 -14.44 -7.86 2.94
C LYS A 143 -13.54 -8.13 4.15
N PHE A 144 -12.66 -7.18 4.47
CA PHE A 144 -11.74 -7.31 5.60
C PHE A 144 -11.63 -5.98 6.34
N HIS A 145 -11.87 -6.02 7.65
CA HIS A 145 -11.62 -4.91 8.57
C HIS A 145 -10.45 -5.26 9.49
N HIS A 146 -9.63 -4.29 9.90
CA HIS A 146 -8.44 -4.55 10.74
C HIS A 146 -8.78 -5.26 12.06
N SER A 147 -9.98 -5.02 12.60
CA SER A 147 -10.45 -5.67 13.83
C SER A 147 -11.10 -7.04 13.60
N GLN A 148 -11.21 -7.48 12.35
CA GLN A 148 -11.83 -8.75 12.00
C GLN A 148 -10.97 -9.92 12.47
N SER A 149 -11.60 -10.85 13.17
CA SER A 149 -11.07 -12.18 13.43
C SER A 149 -11.48 -13.16 12.32
N GLN A 150 -10.92 -14.37 12.38
CA GLN A 150 -11.25 -15.43 11.42
C GLN A 150 -12.71 -15.90 11.58
N PRO A 151 -13.33 -16.41 10.51
CA PRO A 151 -12.77 -16.67 9.19
C PRO A 151 -12.74 -15.45 8.24
N ILE A 152 -11.90 -15.51 7.20
CA ILE A 152 -11.93 -14.57 6.06
C ILE A 152 -12.77 -15.18 4.94
N HIS A 153 -13.88 -14.55 4.56
CA HIS A 153 -14.79 -15.09 3.55
C HIS A 153 -14.46 -14.59 2.14
N LEU A 154 -14.06 -15.51 1.25
CA LEU A 154 -13.84 -15.25 -0.16
C LEU A 154 -15.17 -15.21 -0.92
N LEU A 155 -15.42 -14.10 -1.62
CA LEU A 155 -16.69 -13.82 -2.27
C LEU A 155 -16.85 -14.60 -3.60
N GLY A 156 -15.80 -14.65 -4.43
CA GLY A 156 -15.84 -15.31 -5.73
C GLY A 156 -15.92 -16.84 -5.60
N LYS A 157 -15.09 -17.42 -4.72
CA LYS A 157 -15.10 -18.86 -4.44
C LYS A 157 -16.16 -19.30 -3.43
N ASN A 158 -16.85 -18.36 -2.77
CA ASN A 158 -17.78 -18.64 -1.66
C ASN A 158 -17.16 -19.58 -0.61
N LYS A 159 -15.94 -19.25 -0.16
CA LYS A 159 -15.13 -20.10 0.72
C LYS A 159 -14.65 -19.30 1.93
N SER A 160 -14.91 -19.80 3.13
CA SER A 160 -14.37 -19.24 4.37
C SER A 160 -12.99 -19.81 4.66
N LEU A 161 -11.99 -18.94 4.82
CA LEU A 161 -10.62 -19.30 5.18
C LEU A 161 -10.42 -19.25 6.69
N ASN A 162 -9.83 -20.30 7.24
CA ASN A 162 -9.51 -20.45 8.65
C ASN A 162 -8.22 -21.28 8.81
N PRO A 163 -7.66 -21.40 10.02
CA PRO A 163 -6.40 -22.11 10.24
C PRO A 163 -6.46 -23.58 9.83
N ASP A 164 -7.64 -24.20 9.83
CA ASP A 164 -7.81 -25.61 9.47
C ASP A 164 -7.73 -25.85 7.96
N ASN A 165 -7.93 -24.82 7.12
CA ASN A 165 -8.03 -24.97 5.67
C ASN A 165 -7.05 -24.10 4.85
N VAL A 166 -6.25 -23.27 5.52
CA VAL A 166 -5.09 -22.59 4.94
C VAL A 166 -3.85 -23.46 5.16
N VAL A 167 -3.56 -24.30 4.16
CA VAL A 167 -2.52 -25.33 4.24
C VAL A 167 -1.13 -24.76 3.95
N ASN A 168 -1.01 -23.96 2.89
CA ASN A 168 0.26 -23.39 2.46
C ASN A 168 0.61 -22.11 3.21
N PRO A 169 1.90 -21.71 3.22
CA PRO A 169 2.29 -20.35 3.61
C PRO A 169 1.54 -19.29 2.80
N ILE A 170 1.41 -18.10 3.37
CA ILE A 170 0.70 -16.98 2.74
C ILE A 170 1.61 -15.79 2.45
N VAL A 171 1.13 -14.87 1.63
CA VAL A 171 1.71 -13.53 1.50
C VAL A 171 0.67 -12.51 1.96
N VAL A 172 1.09 -11.48 2.68
CA VAL A 172 0.25 -10.34 3.08
C VAL A 172 0.92 -9.06 2.61
N ILE A 173 0.18 -8.23 1.88
CA ILE A 173 0.59 -6.94 1.35
C ILE A 173 -0.29 -5.87 2.00
N ALA A 174 0.30 -4.83 2.56
CA ALA A 174 -0.40 -3.76 3.26
C ALA A 174 0.21 -2.40 2.91
N ASN A 175 -0.24 -1.79 1.81
CA ASN A 175 0.23 -0.49 1.35
C ASN A 175 -0.81 0.59 1.69
N TYR A 176 -0.44 1.68 2.37
CA TYR A 176 -1.40 2.71 2.80
C TYR A 176 -2.55 2.13 3.65
N PHE A 177 -2.20 1.13 4.46
CA PHE A 177 -3.15 0.39 5.29
C PHE A 177 -2.88 0.59 6.78
N PHE A 178 -1.62 0.57 7.23
CA PHE A 178 -1.35 0.70 8.66
C PHE A 178 -1.41 2.15 9.16
N ASP A 179 -1.23 3.12 8.27
CA ASP A 179 -1.35 4.55 8.58
C ASP A 179 -2.81 5.04 8.73
N THR A 180 -3.77 4.16 8.47
CA THR A 180 -5.22 4.45 8.48
C THR A 180 -6.01 3.59 9.46
N ILE A 181 -5.34 2.83 10.34
CA ILE A 181 -5.97 1.97 11.35
C ILE A 181 -5.48 2.31 12.77
N PRO A 182 -6.19 1.86 13.83
CA PRO A 182 -5.93 2.27 15.21
C PRO A 182 -4.46 2.16 15.64
N GLN A 183 -4.01 3.24 16.29
CA GLN A 183 -2.74 3.31 17.00
C GLN A 183 -2.99 3.90 18.39
N ASP A 184 -2.15 3.57 19.35
CA ASP A 184 -2.08 4.26 20.63
C ASP A 184 -0.96 5.28 20.69
N LEU A 185 -1.05 6.20 21.64
CA LEU A 185 -0.07 7.24 21.88
C LEU A 185 0.52 7.00 23.26
N PHE A 186 1.84 7.04 23.38
CA PHE A 186 2.55 6.94 24.65
C PHE A 186 3.64 8.01 24.74
N ARG A 187 4.05 8.27 25.98
CA ARG A 187 5.22 9.09 26.29
C ARG A 187 6.06 8.39 27.34
N VAL A 188 7.38 8.35 27.12
CA VAL A 188 8.34 8.08 28.20
C VAL A 188 8.85 9.42 28.69
N HIS A 189 8.66 9.73 29.96
CA HIS A 189 9.09 10.98 30.57
C HIS A 189 9.68 10.71 31.95
N ASN A 190 10.94 11.10 32.17
CA ASN A 190 11.70 10.78 33.38
C ASN A 190 11.66 9.28 33.76
N GLY A 191 11.80 8.40 32.76
CA GLY A 191 11.76 6.94 32.94
C GLY A 191 10.39 6.34 33.27
N MET A 192 9.33 7.17 33.35
CA MET A 192 7.95 6.73 33.56
C MET A 192 7.21 6.65 32.24
N LEU A 193 6.41 5.60 32.07
CA LEU A 193 5.52 5.44 30.93
C LEU A 193 4.17 6.11 31.21
N GLU A 194 3.72 6.94 30.26
CA GLU A 194 2.45 7.65 30.30
C GLU A 194 1.61 7.31 29.07
N GLU A 195 0.32 7.09 29.27
CA GLU A 195 -0.69 6.93 28.22
C GLU A 195 -1.04 8.31 27.66
N GLY A 196 -0.88 8.48 26.36
CA GLY A 196 -1.34 9.63 25.62
C GLY A 196 -2.83 9.52 25.28
N ARG A 197 -3.58 10.58 25.54
CA ARG A 197 -5.00 10.70 25.20
C ARG A 197 -5.24 11.85 24.25
N ILE A 198 -6.22 11.69 23.38
CA ILE A 198 -6.61 12.67 22.38
C ILE A 198 -7.98 13.26 22.70
N THR A 199 -8.11 14.57 22.47
CA THR A 199 -9.38 15.28 22.45
C THR A 199 -9.59 15.86 21.05
N LEU A 200 -10.71 15.49 20.41
CA LEU A 200 -11.16 15.97 19.11
C LEU A 200 -12.02 17.21 19.27
N LEU A 201 -11.62 18.27 18.58
CA LEU A 201 -12.28 19.56 18.58
C LEU A 201 -12.68 19.93 17.15
N THR A 202 -13.80 20.60 16.99
CA THR A 202 -14.22 21.17 15.71
C THR A 202 -14.69 22.61 15.89
N ARG A 203 -14.63 23.40 14.81
CA ARG A 203 -15.20 24.74 14.74
C ARG A 203 -16.55 24.78 14.03
N ASN A 204 -17.06 23.63 13.59
CA ASN A 204 -18.35 23.53 12.91
C ASN A 204 -19.48 23.60 13.96
N ASP A 205 -20.31 24.65 13.86
CA ASP A 205 -21.46 24.92 14.72
C ASP A 205 -22.73 24.19 14.28
N ALA A 206 -22.77 23.69 13.04
CA ALA A 206 -23.88 22.92 12.48
C ALA A 206 -23.61 21.41 12.54
N LEU A 207 -23.36 20.86 13.73
CA LEU A 207 -23.23 19.41 13.92
C LEU A 207 -24.61 18.74 13.83
N SER A 208 -24.83 17.93 12.80
CA SER A 208 -25.97 17.00 12.72
C SER A 208 -25.52 15.57 13.09
N ALA A 209 -26.46 14.77 13.60
CA ALA A 209 -26.28 13.34 13.79
C ALA A 209 -27.07 12.58 12.69
N PRO A 210 -26.47 11.58 12.00
CA PRO A 210 -25.07 11.16 12.08
C PRO A 210 -24.09 12.23 11.56
N LEU A 211 -22.84 12.17 12.04
CA LEU A 211 -21.79 13.10 11.60
C LEU A 211 -21.41 12.81 10.15
N ASP A 212 -21.28 13.87 9.35
CA ASP A 212 -20.68 13.78 8.03
C ASP A 212 -19.17 13.54 8.16
N PRO A 213 -18.60 12.46 7.58
CA PRO A 213 -17.16 12.19 7.61
C PRO A 213 -16.29 13.31 7.06
N ASP A 214 -16.81 14.19 6.19
CA ASP A 214 -16.08 15.37 5.71
C ASP A 214 -15.66 16.31 6.87
N ILE A 215 -16.25 16.16 8.07
CA ILE A 215 -15.83 16.84 9.30
C ILE A 215 -14.35 16.60 9.66
N ILE A 216 -13.75 15.49 9.22
CA ILE A 216 -12.32 15.16 9.42
C ILE A 216 -11.43 16.35 9.04
N ASN A 217 -11.73 17.03 7.93
CA ASN A 217 -10.95 18.15 7.42
C ASN A 217 -10.97 19.40 8.31
N HIS A 218 -11.84 19.42 9.33
CA HIS A 218 -12.03 20.54 10.24
C HIS A 218 -11.67 20.20 11.68
N LEU A 219 -11.13 19.00 11.91
CA LEU A 219 -10.71 18.56 13.23
C LEU A 219 -9.46 19.29 13.69
N LYS A 220 -9.41 19.49 15.01
CA LYS A 220 -8.22 19.86 15.75
C LYS A 220 -8.01 18.89 16.89
N PHE A 221 -6.75 18.70 17.25
CA PHE A 221 -6.33 17.70 18.20
C PHE A 221 -5.67 18.38 19.41
N LYS A 222 -6.06 17.95 20.62
CA LYS A 222 -5.31 18.21 21.84
C LYS A 222 -4.86 16.89 22.44
N TYR A 223 -3.64 16.87 22.96
CA TYR A 223 -3.05 15.70 23.59
C TYR A 223 -2.82 15.94 25.08
N SER A 224 -3.11 14.93 25.89
CA SER A 224 -2.79 14.88 27.31
C SER A 224 -2.08 13.56 27.63
N TYR A 225 -1.36 13.51 28.74
CA TYR A 225 -0.53 12.35 29.10
C TYR A 225 -0.76 11.99 30.56
N HIS A 226 -0.99 10.70 30.83
CA HIS A 226 -1.40 10.19 32.13
C HIS A 226 -0.51 9.02 32.56
N PRO A 227 0.05 9.02 33.78
CA PRO A 227 0.87 7.91 34.26
C PRO A 227 0.16 6.56 34.22
N ILE A 228 0.88 5.52 33.80
CA ILE A 228 0.38 4.14 33.79
C ILE A 228 0.81 3.43 35.07
N THR A 229 -0.16 2.84 35.79
CA THR A 229 0.10 2.17 37.08
C THR A 229 0.71 0.77 36.93
N ALA A 230 0.39 0.06 35.85
CA ALA A 230 0.89 -1.29 35.57
C ALA A 230 1.45 -1.40 34.13
N PRO A 231 2.61 -0.78 33.85
CA PRO A 231 3.14 -0.68 32.48
C PRO A 231 3.48 -2.03 31.84
N THR A 232 3.79 -3.05 32.64
CA THR A 232 4.11 -4.41 32.16
C THR A 232 2.89 -5.29 31.88
N ASN A 233 1.67 -4.81 32.17
CA ASN A 233 0.42 -5.55 31.99
C ASN A 233 -0.69 -4.60 31.51
N TYR A 234 -0.35 -3.75 30.55
CA TYR A 234 -1.24 -2.72 30.02
C TYR A 234 -2.18 -3.30 28.93
N TYR A 235 -1.66 -4.21 28.10
CA TYR A 235 -2.41 -4.96 27.10
C TYR A 235 -2.75 -6.37 27.60
N GLU A 236 -3.76 -7.01 26.99
CA GLU A 236 -3.99 -8.45 27.20
C GLU A 236 -2.92 -9.32 26.53
N ASP A 237 -2.27 -8.79 25.47
CA ASP A 237 -1.26 -9.51 24.72
C ASP A 237 0.15 -9.31 25.29
N GLU A 238 0.86 -10.42 25.51
CA GLU A 238 2.20 -10.42 26.09
C GLU A 238 3.26 -9.86 25.13
N ASP A 239 3.13 -10.02 23.81
CA ASP A 239 4.07 -9.44 22.85
C ASP A 239 3.96 -7.91 22.85
N GLU A 240 2.73 -7.39 22.88
CA GLU A 240 2.49 -5.94 22.97
C GLU A 240 3.08 -5.36 24.26
N ASN A 241 2.85 -6.00 25.41
CA ASN A 241 3.45 -5.58 26.67
C ASN A 241 4.99 -5.65 26.64
N ALA A 242 5.58 -6.66 26.02
CA ALA A 242 7.03 -6.79 25.91
C ALA A 242 7.65 -5.68 25.04
N ILE A 243 6.99 -5.31 23.93
CA ILE A 243 7.45 -4.20 23.07
C ILE A 243 7.26 -2.86 23.78
N LEU A 244 6.15 -2.67 24.51
CA LEU A 244 5.93 -1.45 25.28
C LEU A 244 7.00 -1.28 26.38
N GLU A 245 7.38 -2.35 27.05
CA GLU A 245 8.44 -2.37 28.04
C GLU A 245 9.82 -2.09 27.42
N MET A 246 10.12 -2.65 26.24
CA MET A 246 11.31 -2.30 25.46
C MET A 246 11.40 -0.78 25.27
N TYR A 247 10.32 -0.15 24.80
CA TYR A 247 10.29 1.30 24.61
C TYR A 247 10.52 2.08 25.92
N ARG A 248 9.93 1.64 27.03
CA ARG A 248 10.11 2.26 28.35
C ARG A 248 11.57 2.18 28.83
N THR A 249 12.28 1.11 28.48
CA THR A 249 13.66 0.87 28.93
C THR A 249 14.72 1.48 28.01
N GLU A 250 14.48 1.56 26.71
CA GLU A 250 15.47 2.00 25.72
C GLU A 250 15.42 3.50 25.44
N PHE A 251 14.28 4.16 25.68
CA PHE A 251 14.09 5.56 25.38
C PHE A 251 13.73 6.35 26.64
N ASN A 252 14.03 7.65 26.59
CA ASN A 252 13.61 8.60 27.61
C ASN A 252 13.28 9.94 26.96
N ASP A 253 12.29 10.64 27.49
CA ASP A 253 11.79 11.93 27.01
C ASP A 253 11.35 11.92 25.54
N ILE A 254 10.64 10.86 25.15
CA ILE A 254 10.06 10.70 23.80
C ILE A 254 8.54 10.54 23.86
N THR A 255 7.88 10.99 22.80
CA THR A 255 6.50 10.62 22.47
C THR A 255 6.54 9.68 21.28
N PHE A 256 5.74 8.61 21.29
CA PHE A 256 5.71 7.64 20.21
C PHE A 256 4.31 7.07 20.00
N LEU A 257 4.01 6.69 18.76
CA LEU A 257 2.83 5.91 18.43
C LEU A 257 3.10 4.41 18.56
N PHE A 258 2.08 3.67 18.93
CA PHE A 258 2.11 2.23 19.13
C PHE A 258 1.04 1.56 18.26
N PRO A 259 1.42 0.74 17.26
CA PRO A 259 0.54 0.39 16.14
C PRO A 259 -0.36 -0.82 16.49
N THR A 260 -1.28 -0.65 17.42
CA THR A 260 -2.15 -1.71 17.94
C THR A 260 -2.99 -2.40 16.86
N GLY A 261 -3.54 -1.63 15.91
CA GLY A 261 -4.25 -2.18 14.76
C GLY A 261 -3.36 -3.07 13.88
N ALA A 262 -2.10 -2.67 13.66
CA ALA A 262 -1.15 -3.48 12.89
C ALA A 262 -0.81 -4.79 13.62
N PHE A 263 -0.62 -4.74 14.95
CA PHE A 263 -0.40 -5.93 15.77
C PHE A 263 -1.57 -6.90 15.72
N GLN A 264 -2.80 -6.40 15.77
CA GLN A 264 -4.00 -7.23 15.63
C GLN A 264 -4.04 -7.92 14.25
N VAL A 265 -3.80 -7.17 13.17
CA VAL A 265 -3.78 -7.71 11.80
C VAL A 265 -2.70 -8.78 11.63
N LEU A 266 -1.47 -8.48 12.07
CA LEU A 266 -0.36 -9.43 12.01
C LEU A 266 -0.67 -10.71 12.79
N ARG A 267 -1.32 -10.60 13.95
CA ARG A 267 -1.78 -11.77 14.72
C ARG A 267 -2.83 -12.58 14.00
N THR A 268 -3.82 -11.94 13.39
CA THR A 268 -4.87 -12.60 12.61
C THR A 268 -4.28 -13.45 11.48
N PHE A 269 -3.32 -12.90 10.72
CA PHE A 269 -2.68 -13.61 9.60
C PHE A 269 -1.60 -14.60 10.03
N ARG A 270 -0.89 -14.33 11.13
CA ARG A 270 0.00 -15.32 11.78
C ARG A 270 -0.78 -16.55 12.22
N ASN A 271 -1.92 -16.35 12.88
CA ASN A 271 -2.80 -17.45 13.29
C ASN A 271 -3.40 -18.18 12.07
N LEU A 272 -3.73 -17.45 10.99
CA LEU A 272 -4.32 -18.04 9.79
C LEU A 272 -3.36 -19.00 9.09
N SER A 273 -2.07 -18.69 9.12
CA SER A 273 -1.02 -19.40 8.38
C SER A 273 -0.17 -20.35 9.24
N HIS A 274 -0.47 -20.45 10.54
CA HIS A 274 0.39 -21.12 11.53
C HIS A 274 1.82 -20.55 11.54
N SER A 275 1.93 -19.22 11.56
CA SER A 275 3.21 -18.48 11.54
C SER A 275 4.06 -18.76 10.29
N ARG A 276 3.45 -18.97 9.13
CA ARG A 276 4.13 -19.16 7.85
C ARG A 276 3.66 -18.10 6.87
N MET A 277 4.29 -16.93 6.91
CA MET A 277 3.89 -15.80 6.06
C MET A 277 5.07 -14.94 5.63
N LEU A 278 5.02 -14.46 4.39
CA LEU A 278 5.71 -13.26 3.97
C LEU A 278 4.77 -12.07 4.15
N PHE A 279 5.28 -11.00 4.74
CA PHE A 279 4.60 -9.73 4.94
C PHE A 279 5.36 -8.63 4.22
N LEU A 280 4.64 -7.78 3.48
CA LEU A 280 5.16 -6.59 2.82
C LEU A 280 4.24 -5.40 3.15
N ALA A 281 4.81 -4.28 3.58
CA ALA A 281 4.03 -3.06 3.81
C ALA A 281 4.76 -1.81 3.40
N GLY A 282 3.98 -0.79 3.07
CA GLY A 282 4.46 0.50 2.60
C GLY A 282 3.59 1.64 3.13
N ASP A 283 4.12 2.43 4.07
CA ASP A 283 3.42 3.57 4.69
C ASP A 283 4.38 4.69 5.07
N GLN A 284 3.85 5.89 5.33
CA GLN A 284 4.60 6.88 6.11
C GLN A 284 4.87 6.32 7.51
N GLY A 285 6.10 6.44 8.03
CA GLY A 285 6.40 5.85 9.32
C GLY A 285 7.81 6.08 9.82
N VAL A 286 8.09 5.64 11.04
CA VAL A 286 9.44 5.64 11.60
C VAL A 286 9.91 4.23 11.88
N TYR A 287 11.19 4.00 11.65
CA TYR A 287 11.83 2.70 11.85
C TYR A 287 13.06 2.76 12.73
N THR A 288 13.99 3.69 12.51
CA THR A 288 15.26 3.66 13.26
C THR A 288 15.08 4.21 14.68
N THR A 289 15.91 3.75 15.61
CA THR A 289 15.97 4.33 16.98
C THR A 289 16.12 5.85 16.94
N GLU A 290 16.89 6.38 15.99
CA GLU A 290 17.08 7.82 15.84
C GLU A 290 15.81 8.54 15.36
N GLN A 291 15.07 7.94 14.42
CA GLN A 291 13.77 8.48 13.99
C GLN A 291 12.75 8.43 15.14
N VAL A 292 12.73 7.36 15.94
CA VAL A 292 11.85 7.26 17.13
C VAL A 292 12.14 8.36 18.14
N LYS A 293 13.41 8.65 18.42
CA LYS A 293 13.82 9.74 19.34
C LYS A 293 13.35 11.12 18.89
N HIS A 294 13.25 11.34 17.59
CA HIS A 294 12.91 12.64 17.00
C HIS A 294 11.46 12.72 16.48
N TRP A 295 10.63 11.70 16.75
CA TRP A 295 9.29 11.62 16.17
C TRP A 295 8.36 12.73 16.68
N GLY A 296 8.36 12.96 18.01
CA GLY A 296 7.55 13.99 18.65
C GLY A 296 6.06 13.65 18.73
N ASN A 297 5.22 14.68 18.94
CA ASN A 297 3.77 14.49 18.97
C ASN A 297 3.24 14.11 17.58
N PRO A 298 2.22 13.24 17.51
CA PRO A 298 1.68 12.78 16.24
C PRO A 298 1.09 13.92 15.40
N ILE A 299 1.46 13.92 14.12
CA ILE A 299 0.87 14.77 13.10
C ILE A 299 -0.16 13.93 12.34
N VAL A 300 -1.42 14.36 12.40
CA VAL A 300 -2.52 13.76 11.65
C VAL A 300 -2.67 14.52 10.34
N ALA A 301 -2.40 13.85 9.21
CA ALA A 301 -2.56 14.44 7.88
C ALA A 301 -4.03 14.34 7.45
N LEU A 302 -4.65 15.46 7.03
CA LEU A 302 -6.08 15.53 6.69
C LEU A 302 -6.28 15.76 5.18
N HIS A 303 -7.07 14.91 4.54
CA HIS A 303 -7.26 14.85 3.09
C HIS A 303 -8.54 14.08 2.69
N GLY A 304 -9.70 14.52 3.18
CA GLY A 304 -10.99 13.81 3.04
C GLY A 304 -11.12 12.63 4.01
N SER A 305 -10.07 11.82 4.11
CA SER A 305 -9.77 10.90 5.22
C SER A 305 -8.60 11.48 6.04
N PHE A 306 -8.01 10.71 6.94
CA PHE A 306 -6.71 11.05 7.52
C PHE A 306 -5.68 9.93 7.42
N SER A 307 -4.42 10.26 7.63
CA SER A 307 -3.36 9.28 7.90
C SER A 307 -2.47 9.76 9.04
N ILE A 308 -1.83 8.80 9.69
CA ILE A 308 -0.90 9.05 10.79
C ILE A 308 0.27 8.07 10.68
N ALA A 309 1.50 8.58 10.81
CA ALA A 309 2.71 7.80 10.62
C ALA A 309 2.72 6.51 11.48
N VAL A 310 3.28 5.43 10.94
CA VAL A 310 3.31 4.11 11.56
C VAL A 310 4.64 3.85 12.26
N SER A 311 4.62 3.15 13.41
CA SER A 311 5.85 2.69 14.04
C SER A 311 6.32 1.36 13.45
N TYR A 312 7.05 1.42 12.33
CA TYR A 312 7.72 0.26 11.77
C TYR A 312 8.82 -0.30 12.68
N HIS A 313 9.37 0.52 13.59
CA HIS A 313 10.24 0.04 14.67
C HIS A 313 9.52 -0.98 15.57
N ALA A 314 8.31 -0.66 16.03
CA ALA A 314 7.50 -1.54 16.87
C ALA A 314 7.02 -2.78 16.11
N ILE A 315 6.64 -2.63 14.84
CA ILE A 315 6.28 -3.76 13.96
C ILE A 315 7.47 -4.71 13.75
N SER A 316 8.68 -4.16 13.54
CA SER A 316 9.92 -4.93 13.45
C SER A 316 10.21 -5.71 14.72
N ALA A 317 10.05 -5.07 15.89
CA ALA A 317 10.18 -5.75 17.17
C ALA A 317 9.22 -6.95 17.29
N LEU A 318 7.96 -6.82 16.85
CA LEU A 318 7.02 -7.96 16.84
C LEU A 318 7.46 -9.06 15.87
N ILE A 319 7.80 -8.71 14.64
CA ILE A 319 8.18 -9.70 13.60
C ILE A 319 9.43 -10.48 14.02
N ASN A 320 10.44 -9.81 14.60
CA ASN A 320 11.68 -10.45 15.04
C ASN A 320 11.51 -11.45 16.19
N ARG A 321 10.35 -11.47 16.86
CA ARG A 321 10.01 -12.51 17.85
C ARG A 321 9.62 -13.84 17.22
N TYR A 322 9.16 -13.81 15.97
CA TYR A 322 8.61 -14.97 15.25
C TYR A 322 9.35 -15.30 13.95
N GLY A 323 10.32 -14.47 13.58
CA GLY A 323 10.95 -14.54 12.28
C GLY A 323 11.96 -13.41 12.10
N LYS A 324 11.99 -12.80 10.91
CA LYS A 324 12.93 -11.74 10.59
C LYS A 324 12.26 -10.57 9.86
N ALA A 325 12.46 -9.38 10.38
CA ALA A 325 12.12 -8.13 9.72
C ALA A 325 13.19 -7.78 8.67
N LEU A 326 12.74 -7.24 7.54
CA LEU A 326 13.56 -6.70 6.46
C LEU A 326 13.20 -5.23 6.29
N ILE A 327 14.18 -4.34 6.41
CA ILE A 327 14.00 -2.90 6.28
C ILE A 327 15.19 -2.34 5.52
N SER A 328 14.94 -1.32 4.70
CA SER A 328 15.98 -0.60 3.97
C SER A 328 17.00 0.07 4.92
N THR A 329 18.25 0.08 4.50
CA THR A 329 19.40 0.64 5.21
C THR A 329 19.25 2.14 5.46
N PHE A 330 18.68 2.88 4.49
CA PHE A 330 18.49 4.33 4.56
C PHE A 330 17.01 4.73 4.56
N SER A 331 16.19 3.91 5.23
CA SER A 331 14.73 4.07 5.28
C SER A 331 14.30 5.50 5.58
N ASP A 332 13.50 6.07 4.69
CA ASP A 332 13.01 7.43 4.80
C ASP A 332 11.62 7.50 5.43
N PRO A 333 11.40 8.36 6.45
CA PRO A 333 10.14 8.39 7.16
C PRO A 333 8.96 8.93 6.34
N ALA A 334 9.20 9.57 5.19
CA ALA A 334 8.16 9.97 4.27
C ALA A 334 7.42 8.76 3.65
N PHE A 335 8.13 7.65 3.47
CA PHE A 335 7.56 6.37 3.05
C PHE A 335 8.56 5.24 3.32
N VAL A 336 8.19 4.33 4.21
CA VAL A 336 8.96 3.16 4.63
C VAL A 336 8.37 1.94 3.94
N VAL A 337 9.23 1.13 3.31
CA VAL A 337 8.88 -0.21 2.86
C VAL A 337 9.49 -1.24 3.80
N MET A 338 8.64 -2.12 4.32
CA MET A 338 9.01 -3.20 5.21
C MET A 338 8.70 -4.56 4.60
N GLY A 339 9.63 -5.50 4.76
CA GLY A 339 9.39 -6.92 4.65
C GLY A 339 9.39 -7.61 6.02
N GLY A 340 8.70 -8.73 6.12
CA GLY A 340 8.70 -9.59 7.31
C GLY A 340 8.51 -11.04 6.92
N ILE A 341 9.33 -11.93 7.44
CA ILE A 341 9.27 -13.36 7.11
C ILE A 341 9.04 -14.13 8.41
N LEU A 342 7.90 -14.82 8.50
CA LEU A 342 7.59 -15.76 9.58
C LEU A 342 7.64 -17.20 9.05
N ILE A 343 8.28 -18.08 9.80
CA ILE A 343 8.32 -19.52 9.52
C ILE A 343 8.14 -20.29 10.82
N GLN A 344 7.35 -21.36 10.78
CA GLN A 344 7.20 -22.30 11.88
C GLN A 344 8.58 -22.83 12.32
N ASP A 345 8.84 -22.79 13.63
CA ASP A 345 10.08 -23.27 14.28
C ASP A 345 11.39 -22.51 13.95
N GLY A 346 11.34 -21.40 13.21
CA GLY A 346 12.51 -20.55 12.93
C GLY A 346 13.66 -21.26 12.18
N LYS A 347 13.41 -22.44 11.61
CA LYS A 347 14.39 -23.27 10.91
C LYS A 347 14.16 -23.18 9.40
N GLY A 348 15.00 -22.41 8.71
CA GLY A 348 14.98 -22.29 7.25
C GLY A 348 15.73 -21.03 6.81
N GLY A 349 16.47 -21.11 5.71
CA GLY A 349 17.12 -19.94 5.11
C GLY A 349 16.20 -19.30 4.10
N PHE A 350 15.95 -18.00 4.21
CA PHE A 350 15.13 -17.23 3.27
C PHE A 350 16.03 -16.35 2.40
N ARG A 351 17.10 -16.98 1.89
CA ARG A 351 18.20 -16.28 1.22
C ARG A 351 17.72 -15.62 -0.06
N GLU A 352 16.86 -16.27 -0.83
CA GLU A 352 16.33 -15.68 -2.06
C GLU A 352 15.41 -14.48 -1.75
N THR A 353 14.63 -14.56 -0.67
CA THR A 353 13.78 -13.45 -0.22
C THR A 353 14.61 -12.25 0.26
N GLU A 354 15.65 -12.49 1.08
CA GLU A 354 16.54 -11.43 1.57
C GLU A 354 17.29 -10.75 0.41
N LEU A 355 17.86 -11.56 -0.50
CA LEU A 355 18.57 -11.03 -1.67
C LEU A 355 17.62 -10.22 -2.55
N ALA A 356 16.40 -10.70 -2.80
CA ALA A 356 15.42 -9.96 -3.58
C ALA A 356 15.02 -8.65 -2.90
N PHE A 357 14.85 -8.63 -1.56
CA PHE A 357 14.57 -7.40 -0.82
C PHE A 357 15.74 -6.42 -0.93
N GLN A 358 16.96 -6.91 -0.75
CA GLN A 358 18.16 -6.09 -0.87
C GLN A 358 18.31 -5.49 -2.27
N GLU A 359 18.14 -6.29 -3.32
CA GLU A 359 18.37 -5.86 -4.71
C GLU A 359 17.25 -4.99 -5.28
N HIS A 360 16.00 -5.22 -4.85
CA HIS A 360 14.83 -4.58 -5.46
C HIS A 360 14.14 -3.56 -4.56
N ILE A 361 14.40 -3.54 -3.25
CA ILE A 361 13.86 -2.52 -2.35
C ILE A 361 15.02 -1.69 -1.79
N ASP A 362 15.95 -2.29 -1.05
CA ASP A 362 17.00 -1.53 -0.33
C ASP A 362 17.98 -0.80 -1.27
N SER A 363 18.35 -1.43 -2.41
CA SER A 363 19.33 -0.83 -3.34
C SER A 363 18.83 0.41 -4.08
N PHE A 364 17.50 0.52 -4.26
CA PHE A 364 16.86 1.71 -4.83
C PHE A 364 15.37 1.70 -4.44
N GLU A 365 15.02 2.46 -3.41
CA GLU A 365 13.72 2.33 -2.75
C GLU A 365 12.58 2.95 -3.59
N PRO A 366 11.33 2.47 -3.44
CA PRO A 366 10.16 3.13 -4.03
C PRO A 366 10.06 4.62 -3.69
N THR A 367 10.48 5.01 -2.49
CA THR A 367 10.55 6.41 -2.04
C THR A 367 11.59 7.23 -2.79
N GLU A 368 12.75 6.64 -3.06
CA GLU A 368 13.82 7.29 -3.81
C GLU A 368 13.44 7.45 -5.28
N TYR A 369 12.80 6.44 -5.88
CA TYR A 369 12.24 6.55 -7.22
C TYR A 369 11.20 7.67 -7.30
N TRP A 370 10.23 7.70 -6.38
CA TRP A 370 9.21 8.76 -6.30
C TRP A 370 9.86 10.14 -6.19
N ARG A 371 10.81 10.32 -5.26
CA ARG A 371 11.54 11.58 -5.07
C ARG A 371 12.29 12.01 -6.31
N PHE A 372 12.97 11.07 -6.97
CA PHE A 372 13.75 11.37 -8.16
C PHE A 372 12.84 11.86 -9.29
N VAL A 373 11.70 11.20 -9.50
CA VAL A 373 10.67 11.64 -10.46
C VAL A 373 10.14 13.03 -10.09
N SER A 374 9.78 13.27 -8.83
CA SER A 374 9.24 14.56 -8.39
C SER A 374 10.24 15.72 -8.53
N ILE A 375 11.51 15.48 -8.21
CA ILE A 375 12.58 16.48 -8.40
C ILE A 375 12.78 16.73 -9.90
N ALA A 376 12.83 15.67 -10.72
CA ALA A 376 12.97 15.81 -12.17
C ALA A 376 11.81 16.60 -12.78
N GLU A 377 10.55 16.30 -12.40
CA GLU A 377 9.36 17.03 -12.87
C GLU A 377 9.42 18.52 -12.54
N LYS A 378 9.87 18.86 -11.32
CA LYS A 378 9.96 20.26 -10.86
C LYS A 378 11.11 21.02 -11.53
N GLU A 379 12.29 20.41 -11.57
CA GLU A 379 13.54 21.10 -11.89
C GLU A 379 13.92 21.01 -13.37
N TRP A 380 13.57 19.95 -14.09
CA TRP A 380 13.94 19.80 -15.50
C TRP A 380 13.10 20.72 -16.40
N LYS A 381 13.77 21.56 -17.20
CA LYS A 381 13.10 22.49 -18.14
C LYS A 381 13.19 22.06 -19.60
N ALA A 382 14.33 21.51 -20.01
CA ALA A 382 14.57 21.01 -21.36
C ALA A 382 15.62 19.88 -21.35
N PRO A 383 15.37 18.76 -20.62
CA PRO A 383 16.30 17.63 -20.59
C PRO A 383 16.34 16.95 -21.97
N PRO A 384 17.44 16.30 -22.35
CA PRO A 384 17.47 15.45 -23.55
C PRO A 384 16.35 14.40 -23.50
N LEU A 385 15.70 14.12 -24.64
CA LEU A 385 14.62 13.13 -24.72
C LEU A 385 15.07 11.77 -24.17
N SER A 386 16.32 11.37 -24.44
CA SER A 386 16.90 10.13 -23.93
C SER A 386 16.87 10.01 -22.40
N TYR A 387 16.96 11.12 -21.65
CA TYR A 387 16.91 11.11 -20.19
C TYR A 387 15.49 10.84 -19.68
N LEU A 388 14.49 11.47 -20.31
CA LEU A 388 13.08 11.21 -20.02
C LEU A 388 12.72 9.73 -20.28
N LEU A 389 13.16 9.18 -21.42
CA LEU A 389 12.93 7.78 -21.77
C LEU A 389 13.66 6.81 -20.83
N LEU A 390 14.85 7.17 -20.33
CA LEU A 390 15.56 6.37 -19.32
C LEU A 390 14.84 6.37 -17.98
N LEU A 391 14.30 7.51 -17.54
CA LEU A 391 13.55 7.62 -16.30
C LEU A 391 12.25 6.79 -16.33
N ILE A 392 11.52 6.83 -17.45
CA ILE A 392 10.31 6.00 -17.63
C ILE A 392 10.67 4.51 -17.61
N LYS A 393 11.76 4.12 -18.28
CA LYS A 393 12.25 2.73 -18.25
C LYS A 393 12.68 2.30 -16.85
N LEU A 394 13.36 3.18 -16.09
CA LEU A 394 13.78 2.93 -14.72
C LEU A 394 12.59 2.60 -13.82
N GLY A 395 11.49 3.33 -13.99
CA GLY A 395 10.20 3.08 -13.33
C GLY A 395 9.46 1.82 -13.76
N ASN A 396 10.11 0.91 -14.48
CA ASN A 396 9.47 -0.24 -15.12
C ASN A 396 8.35 0.17 -16.09
N TRP A 397 8.61 1.17 -16.94
CA TRP A 397 7.64 1.73 -17.90
C TRP A 397 6.43 2.35 -17.21
N ASP A 398 6.68 3.08 -16.13
CA ASP A 398 5.62 3.71 -15.35
C ASP A 398 4.82 4.73 -16.17
N VAL A 399 3.52 4.51 -16.19
CA VAL A 399 2.50 5.30 -16.91
C VAL A 399 2.46 6.73 -16.37
N MET A 400 2.56 6.89 -15.05
CA MET A 400 2.45 8.21 -14.41
C MET A 400 3.66 9.08 -14.72
N SER A 401 4.86 8.50 -14.74
CA SER A 401 6.07 9.18 -15.21
C SER A 401 5.95 9.61 -16.67
N LEU A 402 5.45 8.74 -17.56
CA LEU A 402 5.20 9.12 -18.95
C LEU A 402 4.19 10.27 -19.06
N HIS A 403 3.14 10.26 -18.22
CA HIS A 403 2.17 11.33 -18.16
C HIS A 403 2.78 12.65 -17.66
N ALA A 404 3.52 12.62 -16.55
CA ALA A 404 4.14 13.79 -15.92
C ALA A 404 5.09 14.52 -16.90
N PHE A 405 5.85 13.75 -17.69
CA PHE A 405 6.80 14.32 -18.65
C PHE A 405 6.23 14.57 -20.05
N PHE A 406 4.92 14.39 -20.28
CA PHE A 406 4.30 14.52 -21.60
C PHE A 406 4.70 15.82 -22.32
N ALA A 407 4.61 16.97 -21.63
CA ALA A 407 4.92 18.27 -22.23
C ALA A 407 6.39 18.37 -22.68
N LEU A 408 7.34 17.89 -21.86
CA LEU A 408 8.77 17.91 -22.19
C LEU A 408 9.12 16.92 -23.31
N ILE A 409 8.49 15.74 -23.31
CA ILE A 409 8.64 14.73 -24.38
C ILE A 409 8.17 15.33 -25.70
N ARG A 410 6.95 15.88 -25.71
CA ARG A 410 6.34 16.50 -26.89
C ARG A 410 7.21 17.63 -27.46
N ALA A 411 7.69 18.53 -26.59
CA ALA A 411 8.57 19.62 -26.99
C ALA A 411 9.91 19.15 -27.60
N SER A 412 10.34 17.92 -27.30
CA SER A 412 11.58 17.35 -27.84
C SER A 412 11.42 16.71 -29.22
N ILE A 413 10.20 16.35 -29.65
CA ILE A 413 9.93 15.62 -30.90
C ILE A 413 10.47 16.33 -32.15
N PRO A 414 10.32 17.66 -32.34
CA PRO A 414 10.77 18.33 -33.57
C PRO A 414 12.27 18.18 -33.84
N ASN A 415 13.07 18.02 -32.78
CA ASN A 415 14.52 17.87 -32.87
C ASN A 415 14.99 16.42 -32.65
N ALA A 416 14.07 15.48 -32.43
CA ALA A 416 14.39 14.09 -32.16
C ALA A 416 14.83 13.37 -33.44
N THR A 417 15.89 12.58 -33.32
CA THR A 417 16.34 11.68 -34.39
C THR A 417 15.32 10.56 -34.63
N GLU A 418 15.36 9.93 -35.81
CA GLU A 418 14.50 8.77 -36.09
C GLU A 418 14.70 7.60 -35.11
N SER A 419 15.91 7.45 -34.57
CA SER A 419 16.21 6.46 -33.53
C SER A 419 15.48 6.78 -32.21
N GLU A 420 15.48 8.05 -31.81
CA GLU A 420 14.79 8.50 -30.60
C GLU A 420 13.26 8.39 -30.74
N LYS A 421 12.71 8.72 -31.92
CA LYS A 421 11.27 8.54 -32.20
C LYS A 421 10.85 7.08 -32.11
N LYS A 422 11.63 6.16 -32.69
CA LYS A 422 11.40 4.71 -32.55
C LYS A 422 11.43 4.27 -31.09
N ARG A 423 12.39 4.77 -30.30
CA ARG A 423 12.50 4.45 -28.88
C ARG A 423 11.34 5.03 -28.06
N LEU A 424 10.87 6.23 -28.38
CA LEU A 424 9.68 6.82 -27.76
C LEU A 424 8.43 6.00 -28.09
N ALA A 425 8.25 5.56 -29.34
CA ALA A 425 7.13 4.68 -29.70
C ALA A 425 7.15 3.35 -28.92
N GLU A 426 8.30 2.69 -28.81
CA GLU A 426 8.44 1.48 -27.96
C GLU A 426 8.12 1.80 -26.49
N THR A 427 8.59 2.94 -25.98
CA THR A 427 8.29 3.38 -24.60
C THR A 427 6.79 3.58 -24.39
N ILE A 428 6.08 4.16 -25.36
CA ILE A 428 4.63 4.32 -25.32
C ILE A 428 3.93 2.96 -25.26
N HIS A 429 4.33 2.00 -26.10
CA HIS A 429 3.74 0.65 -26.08
C HIS A 429 4.02 -0.09 -24.78
N ARG A 430 5.25 -0.02 -24.26
CA ARG A 430 5.61 -0.65 -22.99
C ARG A 430 4.89 -0.02 -21.80
N ALA A 431 4.73 1.30 -21.78
CA ALA A 431 3.98 1.97 -20.72
C ALA A 431 2.48 1.62 -20.82
N TRP A 432 1.94 1.56 -22.03
CA TRP A 432 0.55 1.15 -22.25
C TRP A 432 0.25 -0.24 -21.67
N GLU A 433 1.20 -1.18 -21.75
CA GLU A 433 1.05 -2.48 -21.12
C GLU A 433 0.79 -2.40 -19.60
N ASN A 434 1.28 -1.36 -18.93
CA ASN A 434 1.08 -1.14 -17.50
C ASN A 434 -0.10 -0.20 -17.20
N TYR A 435 -0.91 0.15 -18.20
CA TYR A 435 -2.07 1.01 -17.99
C TYR A 435 -3.22 0.26 -17.30
N TYR A 436 -3.79 0.89 -16.28
CA TYR A 436 -4.99 0.45 -15.56
C TYR A 436 -5.92 1.64 -15.32
N PRO A 437 -7.07 1.69 -16.01
CA PRO A 437 -7.99 2.82 -15.93
C PRO A 437 -8.76 2.84 -14.60
N VAL A 438 -8.70 3.94 -13.86
CA VAL A 438 -9.47 4.10 -12.61
C VAL A 438 -10.66 5.01 -12.79
N ALA A 439 -10.50 6.07 -13.58
CA ALA A 439 -11.50 7.12 -13.72
C ALA A 439 -11.65 7.57 -15.19
N PRO A 440 -12.85 8.06 -15.61
CA PRO A 440 -13.07 8.55 -16.98
C PRO A 440 -12.08 9.64 -17.41
N GLU A 441 -11.62 10.48 -16.48
CA GLU A 441 -10.72 11.61 -16.71
C GLU A 441 -9.34 11.18 -17.25
N GLU A 442 -8.96 9.92 -17.01
CA GLU A 442 -7.72 9.32 -17.52
C GLU A 442 -7.76 9.08 -19.05
N GLU A 443 -8.90 9.28 -19.72
CA GLU A 443 -8.98 9.31 -21.20
C GLU A 443 -7.98 10.30 -21.82
N SER A 444 -7.73 11.41 -21.14
CA SER A 444 -6.77 12.44 -21.57
C SER A 444 -5.36 11.89 -21.76
N PHE A 445 -4.92 10.99 -20.89
CA PHE A 445 -3.62 10.31 -21.00
C PHE A 445 -3.53 9.51 -22.31
N ILE A 446 -4.57 8.78 -22.68
CA ILE A 446 -4.57 7.94 -23.88
C ILE A 446 -4.52 8.80 -25.14
N LYS A 447 -5.29 9.89 -25.15
CA LYS A 447 -5.23 10.90 -26.24
C LYS A 447 -3.84 11.51 -26.37
N ASN A 448 -3.15 11.73 -25.25
CA ASN A 448 -1.78 12.22 -25.26
C ASN A 448 -0.81 11.23 -25.92
N LEU A 449 -0.97 9.91 -25.68
CA LEU A 449 -0.17 8.89 -26.38
C LEU A 449 -0.35 8.96 -27.90
N GLY A 450 -1.61 9.04 -28.37
CA GLY A 450 -1.91 9.21 -29.79
C GLY A 450 -1.34 10.50 -30.37
N THR A 451 -1.37 11.59 -29.60
CA THR A 451 -0.78 12.88 -30.00
C THR A 451 0.73 12.79 -30.22
N LEU A 452 1.46 12.15 -29.31
CA LEU A 452 2.91 11.93 -29.48
C LEU A 452 3.21 11.13 -30.75
N LEU A 453 2.43 10.08 -31.03
CA LEU A 453 2.61 9.25 -32.22
C LEU A 453 2.30 10.00 -33.52
N ILE A 454 1.27 10.86 -33.55
CA ILE A 454 1.00 11.75 -34.70
C ILE A 454 2.19 12.67 -34.96
N GLU A 455 2.73 13.31 -33.93
CA GLU A 455 3.85 14.26 -34.10
C GLU A 455 5.14 13.59 -34.55
N MET A 456 5.28 12.28 -34.31
CA MET A 456 6.37 11.47 -34.87
C MET A 456 6.08 10.93 -36.28
N GLY A 457 4.87 11.08 -36.81
CA GLY A 457 4.45 10.54 -38.12
C GLY A 457 3.98 9.08 -38.09
N TYR A 458 3.70 8.50 -36.92
CA TYR A 458 3.25 7.11 -36.75
C TYR A 458 1.72 7.01 -36.68
N PHE A 459 1.04 7.39 -37.77
CA PHE A 459 -0.42 7.53 -37.83
C PHE A 459 -1.19 6.24 -37.52
N ASP A 460 -0.75 5.10 -38.05
CA ASP A 460 -1.43 3.81 -37.82
C ASP A 460 -1.41 3.42 -36.34
N GLN A 461 -0.28 3.65 -35.66
CA GLN A 461 -0.15 3.41 -34.23
C GLN A 461 -0.99 4.41 -33.43
N ALA A 462 -1.00 5.68 -33.83
CA ALA A 462 -1.81 6.71 -33.17
C ALA A 462 -3.31 6.39 -33.21
N ALA A 463 -3.81 5.87 -34.34
CA ALA A 463 -5.21 5.50 -34.51
C ALA A 463 -5.67 4.46 -33.48
N ILE A 464 -4.80 3.51 -33.09
CA ILE A 464 -5.07 2.51 -32.05
C ILE A 464 -5.39 3.20 -30.71
N TYR A 465 -4.58 4.19 -30.32
CA TYR A 465 -4.76 4.89 -29.04
C TYR A 465 -5.97 5.82 -29.05
N PHE A 466 -6.24 6.53 -30.14
CA PHE A 466 -7.48 7.31 -30.25
C PHE A 466 -8.72 6.41 -30.22
N HIS A 467 -8.68 5.24 -30.86
CA HIS A 467 -9.79 4.28 -30.76
C HIS A 467 -9.98 3.80 -29.32
N ARG A 468 -8.91 3.40 -28.62
CA ARG A 468 -8.94 3.01 -27.21
C ARG A 468 -9.50 4.12 -26.31
N ALA A 469 -9.14 5.38 -26.56
CA ALA A 469 -9.66 6.51 -25.81
C ALA A 469 -11.20 6.60 -25.88
N THR A 470 -11.83 6.25 -27.01
CA THR A 470 -13.29 6.25 -27.12
C THR A 470 -13.98 5.15 -26.30
N GLN A 471 -13.23 4.10 -25.94
CA GLN A 471 -13.76 2.96 -25.16
C GLN A 471 -13.71 3.22 -23.65
N ILE A 472 -12.77 4.02 -23.14
CA ILE A 472 -12.58 4.23 -21.69
C ILE A 472 -13.82 4.79 -21.01
N PRO A 473 -14.51 5.84 -21.51
CA PRO A 473 -15.73 6.32 -20.87
C PRO A 473 -16.81 5.24 -20.77
N ALA A 474 -16.88 4.29 -21.70
CA ALA A 474 -17.82 3.18 -21.64
C ALA A 474 -17.37 2.09 -20.64
N ILE A 475 -16.06 1.84 -20.53
CA ILE A 475 -15.47 0.92 -19.55
C ILE A 475 -15.69 1.47 -18.14
N THR A 476 -15.39 2.74 -17.89
CA THR A 476 -15.50 3.34 -16.55
C THR A 476 -16.95 3.72 -16.17
N LYS A 477 -17.80 4.17 -17.10
CA LYS A 477 -19.23 4.45 -16.79
C LYS A 477 -20.07 3.21 -16.50
N LYS A 478 -19.71 2.04 -17.05
CA LYS A 478 -20.38 0.77 -16.71
C LYS A 478 -20.07 0.29 -15.30
N ILE A 479 -18.95 0.75 -14.72
CA ILE A 479 -18.46 0.33 -13.42
C ILE A 479 -18.89 1.29 -12.30
N VAL A 480 -19.16 2.58 -12.60
CA VAL A 480 -19.58 3.62 -11.62
C VAL A 480 -21.11 3.76 -11.50
N LYS A 481 -21.90 2.95 -12.23
CA LYS A 481 -23.38 2.98 -12.21
C LYS A 481 -24.06 1.68 -11.78
N SER A 482 -23.27 0.64 -11.50
CA SER A 482 -23.69 -0.47 -10.63
C SER A 482 -23.41 -0.10 -9.20
#